data_AF-A0A7S4LJ20-F1
#
_entry.id   AF-A0A7S4LJ20-F1
#
_cell.length_a   1.000
_cell.length_b   1.000
_cell.length_c   1.000
_cell.angle_alpha   90.00
_cell.angle_beta   90.00
_cell.angle_gamma   90.00
#
_symmetry.space_group_name_H-M   'P 1'
#
loop_
_entity.id
_entity.type
_entity.pdbx_description
1 polymer ?
#
loop_
_entity_poly.entity_id
_entity_poly.type
_entity_poly.pdbx_seq_one_letter_code
_entity_poly.pdbx_strand_id
1 'polypeptide(L)'
;KALRSTKTYRAWRHIEQRIGLHVGPVVGGVIGRTVMSYDLWGDAVNVASRMCSTGVSGSIQMSADFYSCVRSSFPQAQPREVVVKGKGQNFQTYTLTPSFPLEGASSRQQRESDGYDDLYMMEDNR
;
A
#
# COMPACT_ATOMS: atom_id res chain seq x y z
N LYS A 1 -37.04 19.31 -27.68
CA LYS A 1 -36.58 18.03 -27.09
C LYS A 1 -35.31 18.31 -26.28
N ALA A 2 -35.42 18.40 -24.96
CA ALA A 2 -34.27 18.66 -24.09
C ALA A 2 -33.39 17.41 -24.00
N LEU A 3 -32.14 17.51 -24.46
CA LEU A 3 -31.12 16.49 -24.24
C LEU A 3 -30.79 16.47 -22.74
N ARG A 4 -31.26 15.43 -22.05
CA ARG A 4 -30.84 15.15 -20.67
C ARG A 4 -29.34 14.86 -20.70
N SER A 5 -28.54 15.82 -20.26
CA SER A 5 -27.13 15.61 -19.95
C SER A 5 -27.03 14.59 -18.82
N THR A 6 -26.70 13.35 -19.16
CA THR A 6 -26.44 12.29 -18.17
C THR A 6 -25.08 12.57 -17.56
N LYS A 7 -25.07 13.00 -16.30
CA LYS A 7 -23.84 13.26 -15.53
C LYS A 7 -23.12 11.93 -15.29
N THR A 8 -22.12 11.62 -16.09
CA THR A 8 -21.28 10.43 -15.91
C THR A 8 -20.38 10.64 -14.71
N TYR A 9 -20.68 9.97 -13.59
CA TYR A 9 -19.79 9.92 -12.44
C TYR A 9 -18.49 9.20 -12.85
N ARG A 10 -17.32 9.80 -12.61
CA ARG A 10 -16.02 9.17 -12.87
C ARG A 10 -15.96 7.88 -12.04
N ALA A 11 -15.73 6.76 -12.72
CA ALA A 11 -15.50 5.48 -12.04
C ALA A 11 -14.22 5.57 -11.20
N TRP A 12 -14.25 5.03 -9.99
CA TRP A 12 -13.09 4.98 -9.10
C TRP A 12 -11.94 4.20 -9.77
N ARG A 13 -10.73 4.74 -9.72
CA ARG A 13 -9.54 4.06 -10.24
C ARG A 13 -9.15 2.93 -9.28
N HIS A 14 -8.82 1.77 -9.85
CA HIS A 14 -8.28 0.66 -9.09
C HIS A 14 -6.87 0.99 -8.61
N ILE A 15 -6.63 0.91 -7.30
CA ILE A 15 -5.33 1.20 -6.67
C ILE A 15 -4.81 -0.08 -6.04
N GLU A 16 -3.67 -0.58 -6.53
CA GLU A 16 -2.96 -1.67 -5.89
C GLU A 16 -2.02 -1.13 -4.81
N GLN A 17 -2.04 -1.77 -3.65
CA GLN A 17 -1.21 -1.39 -2.51
C GLN A 17 -0.32 -2.56 -2.09
N ARG A 18 0.83 -2.21 -1.51
CA ARG A 18 1.74 -3.15 -0.84
C ARG A 18 1.65 -2.86 0.65
N ILE A 19 1.50 -3.90 1.45
CA ILE A 19 1.39 -3.76 2.91
C ILE A 19 2.48 -4.61 3.55
N GLY A 20 3.26 -4.01 4.45
CA GLY A 20 4.30 -4.69 5.22
C GLY A 20 3.98 -4.69 6.70
N LEU A 21 4.08 -5.86 7.36
CA LEU A 21 3.76 -6.04 8.77
C LEU A 21 4.95 -6.63 9.55
N HIS A 22 5.20 -6.06 10.72
CA HIS A 22 6.18 -6.55 11.69
C HIS A 22 5.75 -6.14 13.10
N VAL A 23 6.25 -6.86 14.10
CA VAL A 23 6.01 -6.57 15.53
C VAL A 23 7.35 -6.46 16.23
N GLY A 24 7.51 -5.42 17.03
CA GLY A 24 8.73 -5.19 17.80
C GLY A 24 8.67 -3.88 18.60
N PRO A 25 9.69 -3.63 19.45
CA PRO A 25 9.75 -2.42 20.25
C PRO A 25 9.95 -1.18 19.38
N VAL A 26 9.30 -0.07 19.77
CA VAL A 26 9.39 1.23 19.11
C VAL A 26 9.56 2.34 20.15
N VAL A 27 10.13 3.46 19.72
CA VAL A 27 10.22 4.71 20.48
C VAL A 27 9.27 5.71 19.85
N GLY A 28 8.30 6.22 20.61
CA GLY A 28 7.40 7.27 20.16
C GLY A 28 7.69 8.60 20.85
N GLY A 29 7.49 9.71 20.14
CA GLY A 29 7.69 11.04 20.69
C GLY A 29 7.00 12.14 19.91
N VAL A 30 6.81 13.28 20.57
CA VAL A 30 6.33 14.51 19.93
C VAL A 30 7.52 15.38 19.57
N ILE A 31 7.59 15.81 18.30
CA ILE A 31 8.57 16.77 17.81
C ILE A 31 7.87 18.11 17.54
N GLY A 32 8.55 19.19 17.91
CA GLY A 32 8.14 20.56 17.61
C GLY A 32 7.55 21.29 18.81
N ARG A 33 7.70 22.62 18.82
CA ARG A 33 7.20 23.49 19.90
C ARG A 33 5.94 24.26 19.49
N THR A 34 5.82 24.65 18.22
CA THR A 34 4.71 25.45 17.69
C THR A 34 3.74 24.63 16.85
N VAL A 35 4.27 23.71 16.04
CA VAL A 35 3.50 22.67 15.36
C VAL A 35 4.04 21.35 15.88
N MET A 36 3.19 20.62 16.60
CA MET A 36 3.55 19.36 17.21
C MET A 36 3.21 18.20 16.25
N SER A 37 4.19 17.37 15.93
CA SER A 37 4.02 16.10 15.20
C SER A 37 4.35 14.94 16.14
N TYR A 38 3.55 13.87 16.12
CA TYR A 38 3.86 12.63 16.83
C TYR A 38 4.35 11.59 15.83
N ASP A 39 5.51 11.00 16.13
CA ASP A 39 6.16 10.04 15.24
C ASP A 39 6.73 8.85 16.02
N LEU A 40 6.93 7.73 15.31
CA LEU A 40 7.50 6.48 15.83
C LEU A 40 8.82 6.16 15.12
N TRP A 41 9.83 5.76 15.89
CA TRP A 41 11.13 5.31 15.40
C TRP A 41 11.55 3.97 16.02
N GLY A 42 12.46 3.28 15.35
CA GLY A 42 13.04 2.03 15.85
C GLY A 42 13.29 1.02 14.74
N ASP A 43 14.02 -0.05 15.07
CA ASP A 43 14.32 -1.11 14.11
C ASP A 43 13.04 -1.80 13.62
N ALA A 44 12.03 -1.94 14.48
CA ALA A 44 10.75 -2.53 14.09
C ALA A 44 10.06 -1.77 12.94
N VAL A 45 10.13 -0.43 12.94
CA VAL A 45 9.56 0.42 11.87
C VAL A 45 10.35 0.24 10.58
N ASN A 46 11.69 0.12 10.67
CA ASN A 46 12.55 -0.15 9.53
C ASN A 46 12.26 -1.52 8.91
N VAL A 47 12.09 -2.57 9.73
CA VAL A 47 11.75 -3.92 9.27
C VAL A 47 10.37 -3.93 8.61
N ALA A 48 9.36 -3.30 9.20
CA ALA A 48 8.03 -3.16 8.61
C ALA A 48 8.08 -2.45 7.24
N SER A 49 8.83 -1.34 7.16
CA SER A 49 9.07 -0.62 5.90
C SER A 49 9.75 -1.52 4.87
N ARG A 50 10.70 -2.37 5.29
CA ARG A 50 11.31 -3.36 4.39
C ARG A 50 10.32 -4.39 3.88
N MET A 51 9.45 -4.94 4.74
CA MET A 51 8.39 -5.86 4.32
C MET A 51 7.48 -5.22 3.27
N CYS A 52 7.16 -3.92 3.41
CA CYS A 52 6.37 -3.19 2.41
C CYS A 52 7.15 -3.01 1.10
N SER A 53 8.41 -2.57 1.18
CA SER A 53 9.24 -2.28 0.00
C SER A 53 9.53 -3.51 -0.86
N THR A 54 9.64 -4.69 -0.24
CA THR A 54 9.92 -5.96 -0.92
C THR A 54 8.65 -6.76 -1.26
N GLY A 55 7.48 -6.27 -0.84
CA GLY A 55 6.19 -6.92 -1.02
C GLY A 55 5.72 -6.91 -2.46
N VAL A 56 4.89 -7.90 -2.80
CA VAL A 56 4.23 -7.98 -4.12
C VAL A 56 2.99 -7.07 -4.09
N SER A 57 2.72 -6.35 -5.18
CA SER A 57 1.52 -5.50 -5.31
C SER A 57 0.24 -6.30 -5.07
N GLY A 58 -0.70 -5.72 -4.32
CA GLY A 58 -1.95 -6.37 -3.96
C GLY A 58 -1.81 -7.43 -2.86
N SER A 59 -0.64 -7.58 -2.23
CA SER A 59 -0.40 -8.55 -1.17
C SER A 59 0.06 -7.90 0.13
N ILE A 60 -0.07 -8.67 1.22
CA ILE A 60 0.42 -8.32 2.54
C ILE A 60 1.65 -9.20 2.83
N GLN A 61 2.79 -8.57 3.10
CA GLN A 61 4.01 -9.27 3.50
C GLN A 61 4.26 -9.10 5.01
N MET A 62 4.60 -10.19 5.68
CA MET A 62 4.78 -10.26 7.12
C MET A 62 6.17 -10.81 7.46
N SER A 63 6.80 -10.26 8.50
CA SER A 63 7.96 -10.87 9.14
C SER A 63 7.59 -12.20 9.82
N ALA A 64 8.59 -13.07 10.04
CA ALA A 64 8.40 -14.32 10.79
C ALA A 64 7.86 -14.09 12.21
N ASP A 65 8.35 -13.06 12.91
CA ASP A 65 7.91 -12.73 14.27
C ASP A 65 6.42 -12.40 14.30
N PHE A 66 5.95 -11.55 13.38
CA PHE A 66 4.54 -11.21 13.27
C PHE A 66 3.69 -12.43 12.91
N TYR A 67 4.15 -13.24 11.96
CA TYR A 67 3.41 -14.44 11.54
C TYR A 67 3.26 -15.44 12.69
N SER A 68 4.25 -15.57 13.56
CA SER A 68 4.17 -16.46 14.74
C SER A 68 3.00 -16.11 15.65
N CYS A 69 2.65 -14.83 15.77
CA CYS A 69 1.53 -14.34 16.57
C CYS A 69 0.16 -14.57 15.91
N VAL A 70 0.09 -14.57 14.57
CA VAL A 70 -1.19 -14.60 13.83
C VAL A 70 -1.40 -15.87 13.00
N ARG A 71 -0.51 -16.85 13.14
CA ARG A 71 -0.49 -18.09 12.34
C ARG A 71 -1.81 -18.84 12.34
N SER A 72 -2.50 -18.88 13.48
CA SER A 72 -3.80 -19.57 13.62
C SER A 72 -4.90 -18.92 12.78
N SER A 73 -4.86 -17.60 12.62
CA SER A 73 -5.85 -16.83 11.87
C SER A 73 -5.58 -16.81 10.36
N PHE A 74 -4.32 -16.97 9.95
CA PHE A 74 -3.91 -16.88 8.54
C PHE A 74 -3.02 -18.05 8.09
N PRO A 75 -3.47 -19.32 8.21
CA PRO A 75 -2.69 -20.49 7.83
C PRO A 75 -2.31 -20.54 6.34
N GLN A 76 -3.03 -19.80 5.49
CA GLN A 76 -2.80 -19.71 4.05
C GLN A 76 -1.63 -18.80 3.65
N ALA A 77 -0.97 -18.12 4.60
CA ALA A 77 0.17 -17.27 4.27
C ALA A 77 1.36 -18.12 3.81
N GLN A 78 1.90 -17.80 2.64
CA GLN A 78 2.96 -18.58 2.01
C GLN A 78 4.35 -18.10 2.45
N PRO A 79 5.28 -19.00 2.79
CA PRO A 79 6.64 -18.63 3.13
C PRO A 79 7.36 -18.06 1.90
N ARG A 80 8.16 -17.01 2.11
CA ARG A 80 8.99 -16.35 1.10
C ARG A 80 10.30 -15.91 1.71
N GLU A 81 11.40 -16.19 1.03
CA GLU A 81 12.70 -15.63 1.40
C GLU A 81 12.92 -14.27 0.73
N VAL A 82 13.43 -13.32 1.51
CA VAL A 82 13.84 -12.01 1.01
C VAL A 82 15.28 -11.72 1.40
N VAL A 83 16.08 -11.39 0.39
CA VAL A 83 17.47 -10.97 0.57
C VAL A 83 17.50 -9.49 0.95
N VAL A 84 18.00 -9.19 2.15
CA VAL A 84 18.19 -7.81 2.60
C VAL A 84 19.62 -7.39 2.29
N LYS A 85 19.79 -6.46 1.34
CA LYS A 85 21.08 -5.86 0.99
C LYS A 85 21.70 -5.22 2.25
N GLY A 86 22.94 -5.61 2.57
CA GLY A 86 23.72 -5.05 3.69
C GLY A 86 23.79 -5.90 4.96
N LYS A 87 22.95 -6.95 5.11
CA LYS A 87 23.01 -7.87 6.27
C LYS A 87 23.45 -9.31 5.92
N GLY A 88 23.56 -9.67 4.64
CA GLY A 88 24.06 -10.98 4.20
C GLY A 88 23.24 -12.19 4.64
N GLN A 89 22.05 -11.98 5.23
CA GLN A 89 21.17 -13.02 5.74
C GLN A 89 19.85 -13.00 4.98
N ASN A 90 19.35 -14.19 4.65
CA ASN A 90 18.00 -14.37 4.10
C ASN A 90 17.00 -14.21 5.26
N PHE A 91 16.04 -13.32 5.09
CA PHE A 91 14.94 -13.19 6.04
C PHE A 91 13.80 -14.09 5.59
N GLN A 92 13.39 -15.00 6.48
CA GLN A 92 12.16 -15.75 6.30
C GLN A 92 10.97 -14.79 6.51
N THR A 93 10.15 -14.67 5.49
CA THR A 93 8.94 -13.85 5.51
C THR A 93 7.73 -14.67 5.07
N TYR A 94 6.53 -14.12 5.21
CA TYR A 94 5.28 -14.75 4.81
C TYR A 94 4.44 -13.77 4.00
N THR A 95 3.86 -14.23 2.90
CA THR A 95 2.99 -13.42 2.04
C THR A 95 1.56 -13.93 2.12
N LEU A 96 0.64 -13.01 2.35
CA LEU A 96 -0.79 -13.23 2.32
C LEU A 96 -1.38 -12.50 1.10
N THR A 97 -1.89 -13.28 0.16
CA THR A 97 -2.64 -12.74 -0.98
C THR A 97 -4.13 -12.76 -0.64
N PRO A 98 -4.79 -11.60 -0.56
CA PRO A 98 -6.23 -11.54 -0.33
C PRO A 98 -6.96 -12.18 -1.52
N SER A 99 -7.92 -13.06 -1.23
CA SER A 99 -8.69 -13.78 -2.24
C SER A 99 -9.97 -13.04 -2.67
N PHE A 100 -10.13 -11.76 -2.33
CA PHE A 100 -11.32 -11.00 -2.71
C PHE A 100 -11.37 -10.85 -4.23
N PRO A 101 -12.40 -11.39 -4.91
CA PRO A 101 -12.61 -11.11 -6.32
C PRO A 101 -12.96 -9.64 -6.45
N LEU A 102 -12.10 -8.88 -7.13
CA LEU A 102 -12.43 -7.51 -7.52
C LEU A 102 -13.26 -7.61 -8.79
N GLU A 103 -14.58 -7.60 -8.64
CA GLU A 103 -15.52 -7.45 -9.75
C GLU A 103 -15.15 -6.17 -10.54
N GLY A 104 -14.58 -6.34 -11.74
CA GLY A 104 -14.36 -5.25 -12.71
C GLY A 104 -12.93 -4.77 -12.97
N ALA A 105 -11.89 -5.43 -12.45
CA ALA A 105 -10.50 -4.95 -12.64
C ALA A 105 -9.90 -5.21 -14.04
N SER A 106 -10.40 -6.17 -14.83
CA SER A 106 -9.67 -6.69 -16.00
C SER A 106 -10.02 -6.10 -17.38
N SER A 107 -10.99 -5.18 -17.52
CA SER A 107 -11.46 -4.75 -18.86
C SER A 107 -11.30 -3.27 -19.20
N ARG A 108 -10.81 -2.40 -18.30
CA ARG A 108 -10.89 -0.93 -18.49
C ARG A 108 -9.56 -0.21 -18.74
N GLN A 109 -8.40 -0.85 -18.51
CA GLN A 109 -7.08 -0.19 -18.55
C GLN A 109 -6.55 0.20 -19.95
N GLN A 110 -7.30 -0.02 -21.03
CA GLN A 110 -6.78 0.17 -22.40
C GLN A 110 -7.35 1.39 -23.17
N ARG A 111 -8.16 2.26 -22.55
CA ARG A 111 -8.80 3.40 -23.25
C ARG A 111 -8.51 4.81 -22.71
N GLU A 112 -7.56 4.99 -21.80
CA GLU A 112 -7.31 6.28 -21.14
C GLU A 112 -5.87 6.80 -21.31
N SER A 113 -5.31 6.76 -22.53
CA SER A 113 -4.04 7.44 -22.85
C SER A 113 -4.21 8.86 -23.40
N ASP A 114 -5.42 9.27 -23.80
CA ASP A 114 -5.60 10.50 -24.57
C ASP A 114 -6.53 11.47 -23.82
N GLY A 115 -5.97 12.50 -23.19
CA GLY A 115 -6.74 13.65 -22.69
C GLY A 115 -6.46 14.02 -21.23
N TYR A 116 -5.32 14.66 -20.97
CA TYR A 116 -4.99 15.23 -19.65
C TYR A 116 -4.50 16.69 -19.68
N ASP A 117 -4.47 17.39 -20.83
CA ASP A 117 -3.84 18.72 -20.92
C ASP A 117 -4.77 19.95 -20.79
N ASP A 118 -6.10 19.83 -20.87
CA ASP A 118 -6.97 21.03 -21.01
C ASP A 118 -7.69 21.51 -19.73
N LEU A 119 -7.40 20.96 -18.55
CA LEU A 119 -8.17 21.26 -17.32
C LEU A 119 -7.51 22.25 -16.33
N TYR A 120 -6.38 22.87 -16.67
CA TYR A 120 -5.68 23.82 -15.78
C TYR A 120 -5.53 25.25 -16.34
N MET A 121 -6.38 25.68 -17.28
CA MET A 121 -6.32 27.03 -17.84
C MET A 121 -7.66 27.78 -17.70
N MET A 122 -8.26 27.82 -16.51
CA MET A 122 -9.41 28.72 -16.25
C MET A 122 -9.42 29.17 -14.78
N GLU A 123 -8.37 29.85 -14.33
CA GLU A 123 -8.43 30.63 -13.08
C GLU A 123 -7.41 31.78 -13.12
N ASP A 124 -7.61 32.71 -14.05
CA ASP A 124 -7.20 34.10 -13.88
C ASP A 124 -8.02 34.98 -14.84
N ASN A 125 -9.10 35.56 -14.32
CA ASN A 125 -9.61 36.84 -14.80
C ASN A 125 -10.51 37.47 -13.73
N ARG A 126 -9.89 38.29 -12.89
CA ARG A 126 -10.55 39.44 -12.28
C ARG A 126 -10.60 40.57 -13.30
#